data_AF-A0A177Q1G0-F1
#
_entry.id   AF-A0A177Q1G0-F1
#
_cell.length_a   1.000
_cell.length_b   1.000
_cell.length_c   1.000
_cell.angle_alpha   90.00
_cell.angle_beta   90.00
_cell.angle_gamma   90.00
#
_symmetry.space_group_name_H-M   'P 1'
#
loop_
_entity.id
_entity.type
_entity.pdbx_description
1 polymer ?
#
loop_
_entity_poly.entity_id
_entity_poly.type
_entity_poly.pdbx_seq_one_letter_code
_entity_poly.pdbx_strand_id
1 'polypeptide(L)'
;MAYSSETASLAVLETVVHLNTVKATGYYLIRCTIPEEVPVSHVSRTLLAADWKFRFEETQAIGQAWIDSRSTVALIVPSAVLDVESNVLINPSHQDFSKLTFDRPQRLSFDPRLLSRSD
;
A
#
# COMPACT_ATOMS: atom_id res chain seq x y z
N MET A 1 -0.22 2.08 -11.35
CA MET A 1 -0.27 2.46 -9.92
C MET A 1 0.63 1.52 -9.14
N ALA A 2 1.35 2.01 -8.14
CA ALA A 2 2.07 1.17 -7.18
C ALA A 2 1.28 1.10 -5.87
N TYR A 3 1.24 -0.08 -5.25
CA TYR A 3 0.64 -0.31 -3.93
C TYR A 3 1.76 -0.41 -2.89
N SER A 4 1.63 0.32 -1.79
CA SER A 4 2.62 0.36 -0.71
C SER A 4 1.93 0.58 0.63
N SER A 5 2.72 0.63 1.71
CA SER A 5 2.22 0.81 3.08
C SER A 5 3.01 1.89 3.80
N GLU A 6 2.39 2.57 4.77
CA GLU A 6 3.08 3.59 5.58
C GLU A 6 4.22 2.98 6.43
N THR A 7 4.08 1.69 6.80
CA THR A 7 5.07 0.96 7.59
C THR A 7 5.58 -0.28 6.87
N ALA A 8 6.85 -0.63 7.12
CA ALA A 8 7.45 -1.84 6.58
C ALA A 8 6.76 -3.11 7.12
N SER A 9 6.32 -3.09 8.38
CA SER A 9 5.55 -4.18 9.00
C SER A 9 4.23 -4.42 8.29
N LEU A 10 3.50 -3.37 7.92
CA LEU A 10 2.27 -3.52 7.17
C LEU A 10 2.53 -4.06 5.76
N ALA A 11 3.55 -3.55 5.05
CA ALA A 11 3.90 -4.06 3.72
C ALA A 11 4.22 -5.56 3.75
N VAL A 12 4.93 -6.01 4.81
CA VAL A 12 5.17 -7.43 5.10
C VAL A 12 3.85 -8.17 5.31
N LEU A 13 2.97 -7.65 6.16
CA LEU A 13 1.72 -8.30 6.52
C LEU A 13 0.77 -8.41 5.32
N GLU A 14 0.63 -7.34 4.53
CA GLU A 14 -0.12 -7.32 3.26
C GLU A 14 0.39 -8.38 2.28
N THR A 15 1.72 -8.50 2.17
CA THR A 15 2.36 -9.51 1.32
C THR A 15 2.04 -10.93 1.80
N VAL A 16 2.10 -11.18 3.11
CA VAL A 16 1.84 -12.51 3.68
C VAL A 16 0.37 -12.90 3.60
N VAL A 17 -0.55 -11.96 3.80
CA VAL A 17 -1.99 -12.22 3.78
C VAL A 17 -2.49 -12.44 2.35
N HIS A 18 -1.98 -11.69 1.37
CA HIS A 18 -2.50 -11.74 -0.01
C HIS A 18 -1.76 -12.72 -0.93
N LEU A 19 -0.55 -13.18 -0.60
CA LEU A 19 0.15 -14.18 -1.40
C LEU A 19 -0.15 -15.60 -0.91
N ASN A 20 -0.69 -16.42 -1.82
CA ASN A 20 -0.96 -17.85 -1.56
C ASN A 20 0.27 -18.65 -1.09
N THR A 21 1.48 -18.23 -1.49
CA THR A 21 2.73 -18.84 -1.04
C THR A 21 3.82 -17.77 -0.98
N VAL A 22 4.32 -17.51 0.22
CA VAL A 22 5.46 -16.61 0.44
C VAL A 22 6.74 -17.44 0.51
N LYS A 23 7.76 -17.03 -0.24
CA LYS A 23 9.10 -17.62 -0.16
C LYS A 23 9.91 -16.93 0.93
N ALA A 24 10.87 -17.61 1.55
CA ALA A 24 11.74 -16.98 2.55
C ALA A 24 12.60 -15.83 1.98
N THR A 25 12.86 -15.83 0.67
CA THR A 25 13.72 -14.86 -0.03
C THR A 25 13.13 -14.45 -1.37
N GLY A 26 13.74 -13.45 -2.01
CA GLY A 26 13.32 -12.91 -3.32
C GLY A 26 12.51 -11.63 -3.21
N TYR A 27 12.36 -11.08 -2.00
CA TYR A 27 11.66 -9.85 -1.74
C TYR A 27 12.64 -8.71 -1.50
N TYR A 28 12.19 -7.50 -1.82
CA TYR A 28 12.93 -6.28 -1.56
C TYR A 28 12.00 -5.26 -0.95
N LEU A 29 12.50 -4.55 0.05
CA LEU A 29 11.86 -3.38 0.61
C LEU A 29 12.45 -2.14 -0.06
N ILE A 30 11.59 -1.28 -0.58
CA ILE A 30 11.97 0.02 -1.14
C ILE A 30 11.25 1.07 -0.32
N ARG A 31 12.02 1.96 0.31
CA ARG A 31 11.44 3.14 0.96
C ARG A 31 11.18 4.20 -0.09
N CYS A 32 9.96 4.71 -0.13
CA CYS A 32 9.58 5.89 -0.87
C CYS A 32 9.38 7.03 0.13
N THR A 33 9.97 8.20 -0.14
CA THR A 33 9.72 9.41 0.63
C THR A 33 8.90 10.37 -0.23
N ILE A 34 7.76 10.80 0.30
CA ILE A 34 6.93 11.86 -0.27
C ILE A 34 7.25 13.13 0.54
N PRO A 35 7.81 14.19 -0.08
CA PRO A 35 8.07 15.44 0.62
C PRO A 35 6.79 16.06 1.21
N GLU A 36 6.87 16.72 2.36
CA GLU A 36 5.70 17.26 3.08
C GLU A 36 4.92 18.29 2.26
N GLU A 37 5.59 19.02 1.37
CA GLU A 37 4.99 20.01 0.48
C GLU A 37 4.20 19.39 -0.69
N VAL A 38 4.33 18.09 -0.92
CA VAL A 38 3.62 17.38 -2.00
C VAL A 38 2.25 16.96 -1.49
N PRO A 39 1.15 17.45 -2.10
CA PRO A 39 -0.19 17.13 -1.62
C PRO A 39 -0.51 15.65 -1.85
N VAL A 40 -1.16 15.06 -0.84
CA VAL A 40 -1.67 13.68 -0.87
C VAL A 40 -3.17 13.69 -0.56
N SER A 41 -3.89 12.74 -1.15
CA SER A 41 -5.31 12.54 -0.86
C SER A 41 -5.49 11.47 0.20
N HIS A 42 -6.59 11.52 0.94
CA HIS A 42 -6.94 10.52 1.95
C HIS A 42 -8.36 9.98 1.72
N VAL A 43 -8.51 8.66 1.84
CA VAL A 43 -9.83 8.04 1.98
C VAL A 43 -10.11 7.89 3.47
N SER A 44 -11.07 8.68 3.97
CA SER A 44 -11.52 8.52 5.35
C SER A 44 -12.28 7.20 5.51
N ARG A 45 -11.94 6.44 6.56
CA ARG A 45 -12.67 5.23 6.95
C ARG A 45 -14.17 5.48 7.19
N THR A 46 -14.55 6.68 7.62
CA THR A 46 -15.95 7.06 7.87
C THR A 46 -16.78 7.17 6.59
N LEU A 47 -16.13 7.29 5.42
CA LEU A 47 -16.79 7.34 4.12
C LEU A 47 -16.97 5.95 3.50
N LEU A 48 -16.44 4.92 4.15
CA LEU A 48 -16.55 3.54 3.70
C LEU A 48 -17.69 2.83 4.43
N ALA A 49 -18.37 1.92 3.74
CA ALA A 49 -19.36 1.04 4.35
C ALA A 49 -18.73 0.17 5.44
N ALA A 50 -19.51 -0.34 6.39
CA ALA A 50 -18.98 -1.16 7.48
C ALA A 50 -18.28 -2.44 6.99
N ASP A 51 -18.74 -2.99 5.88
CA ASP A 51 -18.27 -4.21 5.20
C ASP A 51 -17.36 -3.91 3.99
N TRP A 52 -16.83 -2.68 3.87
CA TRP A 52 -16.05 -2.23 2.70
C TRP A 52 -14.92 -3.16 2.27
N LYS A 53 -14.31 -3.89 3.22
CA LYS A 53 -13.23 -4.86 2.97
C LYS A 53 -13.64 -5.98 2.01
N PHE A 54 -14.94 -6.25 1.90
CA PHE A 54 -15.50 -7.28 1.03
C PHE A 54 -16.14 -6.69 -0.23
N ARG A 55 -16.15 -5.36 -0.36
CA ARG A 55 -16.76 -4.62 -1.48
C ARG A 55 -15.69 -4.18 -2.47
N PHE A 56 -15.15 -5.15 -3.19
CA PHE A 56 -14.04 -4.92 -4.13
C PHE A 56 -14.40 -3.91 -5.23
N GLU A 57 -15.59 -3.98 -5.80
CA GLU A 57 -16.01 -3.06 -6.86
C GLU A 57 -16.04 -1.60 -6.38
N GLU A 58 -16.56 -1.35 -5.17
CA GLU A 58 -16.65 0.00 -4.60
C GLU A 58 -15.25 0.57 -4.29
N THR A 59 -14.38 -0.24 -3.66
CA THR A 59 -13.01 0.20 -3.35
C THR A 59 -12.17 0.42 -4.61
N GLN A 60 -12.34 -0.41 -5.63
CA GLN A 60 -11.72 -0.22 -6.93
C GLN A 60 -12.23 1.04 -7.64
N ALA A 61 -13.53 1.32 -7.58
CA ALA A 61 -14.11 2.54 -8.16
C ALA A 61 -13.53 3.81 -7.53
N ILE A 62 -13.32 3.83 -6.21
CA ILE A 62 -12.65 4.94 -5.51
C ILE A 62 -11.23 5.14 -6.03
N GLY A 63 -10.44 4.06 -6.11
CA GLY A 63 -9.07 4.10 -6.62
C GLY A 63 -8.99 4.54 -8.08
N GLN A 64 -9.90 4.04 -8.93
CA GLN A 64 -9.98 4.39 -10.34
C GLN A 64 -10.31 5.86 -10.54
N ALA A 65 -11.33 6.37 -9.83
CA ALA A 65 -11.69 7.78 -9.88
C ALA A 65 -10.51 8.70 -9.47
N TRP A 66 -9.76 8.31 -8.44
CA TRP A 66 -8.55 9.04 -8.05
C TRP A 66 -7.47 9.02 -9.14
N ILE A 67 -7.15 7.86 -9.73
CA ILE A 67 -6.18 7.73 -10.82
C ILE A 67 -6.56 8.62 -12.00
N ASP A 68 -7.83 8.58 -12.41
CA ASP A 68 -8.35 9.32 -13.57
C ASP A 68 -8.36 10.83 -13.33
N SER A 69 -8.67 11.25 -12.10
CA SER A 69 -8.65 12.67 -11.72
C SER A 69 -7.24 13.26 -11.74
N ARG A 70 -6.20 12.44 -11.50
CA ARG A 70 -4.81 12.86 -11.32
C ARG A 70 -4.68 14.04 -10.33
N SER A 71 -5.49 14.05 -9.27
CA SER A 71 -5.54 15.16 -8.32
C SER A 71 -4.30 15.27 -7.43
N THR A 72 -3.70 14.14 -7.10
CA THR A 72 -2.54 14.02 -6.22
C THR A 72 -1.66 12.85 -6.66
N VAL A 73 -0.39 12.87 -6.25
CA VAL A 73 0.56 11.79 -6.57
C VAL A 73 0.32 10.52 -5.75
N ALA A 74 -0.26 10.67 -4.55
CA ALA A 74 -0.53 9.57 -3.65
C ALA A 74 -1.92 9.66 -3.01
N LEU A 75 -2.52 8.48 -2.78
CA LEU A 75 -3.76 8.30 -2.04
C LEU A 75 -3.50 7.39 -0.84
N ILE A 76 -3.72 7.93 0.36
CA ILE A 76 -3.65 7.18 1.62
C ILE A 76 -5.02 6.55 1.86
N VAL A 77 -5.04 5.23 2.07
CA VAL A 77 -6.24 4.41 2.22
C VAL A 77 -6.13 3.52 3.46
N PRO A 78 -7.22 3.22 4.18
CA PRO A 78 -7.16 2.29 5.30
C PRO A 78 -6.72 0.90 4.83
N SER A 79 -5.91 0.20 5.63
CA SER A 79 -5.63 -1.21 5.37
C SER A 79 -6.85 -2.08 5.72
N ALA A 80 -7.15 -3.05 4.86
CA ALA A 80 -8.16 -4.07 5.15
C ALA A 80 -7.63 -5.13 6.13
N VAL A 81 -6.30 -5.31 6.15
CA VAL A 81 -5.60 -6.30 6.97
C VAL A 81 -5.45 -5.82 8.41
N LEU A 82 -5.04 -4.56 8.61
CA LEU A 82 -4.92 -3.96 9.95
C LEU A 82 -5.55 -2.55 9.97
N ASP A 83 -6.74 -2.45 10.56
CA ASP A 83 -7.61 -1.26 10.49
C ASP A 83 -7.02 0.03 11.05
N VAL A 84 -5.98 -0.08 11.89
CA VAL A 84 -5.32 1.06 12.54
C VAL A 84 -4.14 1.62 11.75
N GLU A 85 -3.77 0.99 10.62
CA GLU A 85 -2.70 1.44 9.74
C GLU A 85 -3.23 1.72 8.32
N SER A 86 -2.45 2.46 7.53
CA SER A 86 -2.83 2.84 6.16
C SER A 86 -1.88 2.27 5.10
N ASN A 87 -2.47 1.95 3.95
CA ASN A 87 -1.75 1.74 2.71
C ASN A 87 -1.69 3.03 1.90
N VAL A 88 -0.70 3.11 1.02
CA VAL A 88 -0.44 4.25 0.14
C VAL A 88 -0.42 3.78 -1.30
N LEU A 89 -1.35 4.30 -2.10
CA LEU A 89 -1.35 4.13 -3.55
C LEU A 89 -0.54 5.26 -4.17
N ILE A 90 0.37 4.95 -5.09
CA ILE A 90 1.19 5.95 -5.79
C ILE A 90 0.84 5.92 -7.28
N ASN A 91 0.62 7.09 -7.88
CA ASN A 91 0.32 7.27 -9.29
C ASN A 91 1.57 7.71 -10.07
N PRO A 92 2.25 6.82 -10.82
CA PRO A 92 3.46 7.17 -11.58
C PRO A 92 3.21 8.12 -12.75
N SER A 93 1.95 8.29 -13.17
CA SER A 93 1.56 9.20 -14.26
C SER A 93 1.27 10.62 -13.77
N HIS A 94 1.32 10.88 -12.47
CA HIS A 94 1.13 12.21 -11.90
C HIS A 94 2.41 13.05 -12.02
N GLN A 95 2.31 14.35 -12.31
CA GLN A 95 3.47 15.23 -12.53
C GLN A 95 4.44 15.27 -11.33
N ASP A 96 3.88 15.24 -10.11
CA ASP A 96 4.66 15.27 -8.88
C ASP A 96 5.33 13.94 -8.53
N PHE A 97 5.09 12.87 -9.31
CA PHE A 97 5.83 11.60 -9.14
C PHE A 97 7.35 11.80 -9.21
N SER A 98 7.78 12.77 -10.02
CA SER A 98 9.19 13.17 -10.13
C SER A 98 9.80 13.75 -8.84
N LYS A 99 8.96 14.19 -7.88
CA LYS A 99 9.39 14.73 -6.58
C LYS A 99 9.60 13.65 -5.52
N LEU A 100 9.12 12.43 -5.76
CA LEU A 100 9.28 11.31 -4.83
C LEU A 100 10.73 10.81 -4.88
N THR A 101 11.28 10.46 -3.73
CA THR A 101 12.59 9.81 -3.65
C THR A 101 12.44 8.36 -3.27
N PHE A 102 13.21 7.50 -3.92
CA PHE A 102 13.21 6.06 -3.69
C PHE A 102 14.61 5.63 -3.26
N ASP A 103 14.69 4.98 -2.09
CA ASP A 103 15.94 4.40 -1.62
C ASP A 103 16.33 3.19 -2.46
N ARG A 104 17.59 2.77 -2.34
CA ARG A 104 18.04 1.51 -2.96
C ARG A 104 17.22 0.33 -2.41
N PRO A 105 16.80 -0.62 -3.26
CA PRO A 105 16.12 -1.82 -2.79
C PRO A 105 16.95 -2.57 -1.75
N GLN A 106 16.37 -2.77 -0.57
CA GLN A 106 16.96 -3.55 0.51
C GLN A 106 16.44 -4.96 0.45
N ARG A 107 17.32 -5.96 0.47
CA ARG A 107 16.90 -7.36 0.45
C ARG A 107 16.08 -7.66 1.71
N LEU A 108 14.88 -8.18 1.52
CA LEU A 108 14.00 -8.65 2.60
C LEU A 108 14.00 -10.17 2.59
N SER A 109 14.37 -10.74 3.73
CA SER A 109 14.23 -12.17 3.99
C SER A 109 13.21 -12.33 5.10
N PHE A 110 12.17 -13.12 4.86
CA PHE A 110 11.18 -13.44 5.88
C PHE A 110 11.78 -14.42 6.89
N ASP A 111 11.52 -14.18 8.17
CA ASP A 111 11.81 -15.16 9.21
C ASP A 111 11.01 -16.44 8.91
N PRO A 112 11.64 -17.63 8.84
CA PRO A 112 10.94 -18.88 8.57
C PRO A 112 9.78 -19.15 9.53
N ARG A 113 9.83 -18.65 10.77
CA ARG A 113 8.76 -18.79 11.77
C ARG A 113 7.49 -18.04 11.40
N LEU A 114 7.60 -16.99 10.57
CA LEU A 114 6.45 -16.28 10.01
C LEU A 114 5.75 -17.13 8.93
N LEU A 115 6.50 -18.01 8.26
CA LEU A 115 6.02 -18.81 7.14
C LEU A 115 5.64 -20.24 7.55
N SER A 116 6.15 -20.72 8.68
CA SER A 116 5.73 -21.99 9.26
C SER A 116 4.33 -21.83 9.84
N ARG A 117 3.32 -22.23 9.07
CA ARG A 117 2.01 -22.54 9.64
C ARG A 117 2.20 -23.80 10.47
N SER A 118 2.23 -23.67 11.79
CA SER A 118 2.03 -24.84 12.64
C SER A 118 0.57 -25.25 12.48
N ASP A 119 0.35 -26.47 12.01
CA ASP A 119 -0.96 -27.13 12.01
C ASP A 119 -1.51 -27.29 13.43
#